data_AF-A0A645FHW0-F1
#
_entry.id   AF-A0A645FHW0-F1
#
_cell.length_a   1.000
_cell.length_b   1.000
_cell.length_c   1.000
_cell.angle_alpha   90.00
_cell.angle_beta   90.00
_cell.angle_gamma   90.00
#
_symmetry.space_group_name_H-M   'P 1'
#
loop_
_entity.id
_entity.type
_entity.pdbx_description
1 polymer ?
#
loop_
_entity_poly.entity_id
_entity_poly.type
_entity_poly.pdbx_seq_one_letter_code
_entity_poly.pdbx_strand_id
1 'polypeptide(L)'
;MNNTVGFTTDFKKCSSILSQYIYIKDFVTCEHPQFKMVDYFEHFNFLQISDLDFTYPITLEKSFEHVDPFCNTIGQYWESIINIDFEWHVFFVMLFAVQPGNNIQDFTQFIEIIKSLIIPPTWYREQFAKFGDIDRQIARDFLTTALAEAMVSVGKVDIVHEDKLIGILEVFREYVEHLNTWYEYYDDFNQNLAEIKHNLEHKIVNLF
;
A
#
# COMPACT_ATOMS: atom_id res chain seq x y z
N MET A 1 20.73 -21.05 -16.28
CA MET A 1 20.04 -21.39 -15.02
C MET A 1 20.32 -20.36 -13.91
N ASN A 2 20.25 -19.06 -14.20
CA ASN A 2 20.40 -17.97 -13.20
C ASN A 2 19.14 -17.09 -13.08
N ASN A 3 18.09 -17.31 -13.89
CA ASN A 3 16.86 -16.49 -13.85
C ASN A 3 15.79 -17.04 -12.89
N THR A 4 15.94 -18.27 -12.40
CA THR A 4 14.98 -18.89 -11.46
C THR A 4 15.13 -18.34 -10.04
N VAL A 5 16.33 -17.94 -9.63
CA VAL A 5 16.58 -17.45 -8.26
C VAL A 5 15.87 -16.12 -8.00
N GLY A 6 15.91 -15.17 -8.95
CA GLY A 6 15.18 -13.91 -8.87
C GLY A 6 13.68 -14.12 -8.72
N PHE A 7 13.07 -14.85 -9.66
CA PHE A 7 11.64 -15.17 -9.65
C PHE A 7 11.17 -15.88 -8.36
N THR A 8 11.95 -16.82 -7.83
CA THR A 8 11.62 -17.48 -6.55
C THR A 8 11.72 -16.56 -5.35
N THR A 9 12.60 -15.55 -5.40
CA THR A 9 12.77 -14.58 -4.31
C THR A 9 11.61 -13.59 -4.27
N ASP A 10 11.18 -13.12 -5.44
CA ASP A 10 10.06 -12.18 -5.58
C ASP A 10 8.72 -12.83 -5.21
N PHE A 11 8.51 -14.10 -5.58
CA PHE A 11 7.34 -14.85 -5.14
C PHE A 11 7.26 -14.99 -3.62
N LYS A 12 8.39 -15.28 -2.95
CA LYS A 12 8.43 -15.37 -1.48
C LYS A 12 8.08 -14.03 -0.84
N LYS A 13 8.61 -12.92 -1.36
CA LYS A 13 8.29 -11.58 -0.85
C LYS A 13 6.83 -11.21 -1.06
N CYS A 14 6.27 -11.49 -2.24
CA CYS A 14 4.84 -11.33 -2.54
C CYS A 14 3.96 -12.15 -1.59
N SER A 15 4.30 -13.41 -1.34
CA SER A 15 3.56 -14.27 -0.40
C SER A 15 3.64 -13.78 1.05
N SER A 16 4.76 -13.16 1.46
CA SER A 16 4.94 -12.59 2.81
C SER A 16 3.96 -11.43 3.04
N ILE A 17 3.89 -10.47 2.11
CA ILE A 17 2.97 -9.34 2.25
C ILE A 17 1.51 -9.79 2.19
N LEU A 18 1.15 -10.77 1.35
CA LEU A 18 -0.22 -11.32 1.33
C LEU A 18 -0.57 -11.98 2.67
N SER A 19 0.37 -12.72 3.26
CA SER A 19 0.19 -13.33 4.58
C SER A 19 0.01 -12.28 5.69
N GLN A 20 0.81 -11.22 5.66
CA GLN A 20 0.69 -10.09 6.59
C GLN A 20 -0.65 -9.37 6.42
N TYR A 21 -1.08 -9.12 5.18
CA TYR A 21 -2.38 -8.53 4.86
C TYR A 21 -3.53 -9.37 5.43
N ILE A 22 -3.55 -10.68 5.18
CA ILE A 22 -4.56 -11.60 5.71
C ILE A 22 -4.59 -11.53 7.24
N TYR A 23 -3.43 -11.58 7.87
CA TYR A 23 -3.33 -11.51 9.33
C TYR A 23 -3.92 -10.21 9.88
N ILE A 24 -3.58 -9.06 9.29
CA ILE A 24 -4.07 -7.75 9.72
C ILE A 24 -5.58 -7.63 9.51
N LYS A 25 -6.06 -7.97 8.31
CA LYS A 25 -7.47 -7.88 7.94
C LYS A 25 -8.35 -8.77 8.81
N ASP A 26 -7.95 -10.03 8.96
CA ASP A 26 -8.86 -11.07 9.40
C ASP A 26 -8.58 -11.64 10.78
N PHE A 27 -7.38 -11.42 11.35
CA PHE A 27 -6.96 -12.06 12.60
C PHE A 27 -6.70 -11.07 13.74
N VAL A 28 -6.21 -9.85 13.49
CA VAL A 28 -5.86 -8.87 14.54
C VAL A 28 -7.03 -8.55 15.48
N THR A 29 -8.24 -8.41 14.93
CA THR A 29 -9.45 -8.11 15.71
C THR A 29 -10.43 -9.27 15.77
N CYS A 30 -9.99 -10.50 15.44
CA CYS A 30 -10.88 -11.65 15.37
C CYS A 30 -11.19 -12.22 16.75
N GLU A 31 -12.47 -12.34 17.10
CA GLU A 31 -12.88 -12.99 18.36
C GLU A 31 -12.60 -14.50 18.38
N HIS A 32 -12.65 -15.16 17.20
CA HIS A 32 -12.48 -16.60 17.07
C HIS A 32 -11.51 -16.97 15.91
N PRO A 33 -10.21 -16.65 16.05
CA PRO A 33 -9.23 -16.82 14.99
C PRO A 33 -9.10 -18.28 14.52
N GLN A 34 -9.34 -19.26 15.39
CA GLN A 34 -9.27 -20.68 15.05
C GLN A 34 -10.28 -21.12 13.99
N PHE A 35 -11.51 -20.59 14.00
CA PHE A 35 -12.50 -20.94 12.96
C PHE A 35 -12.11 -20.32 11.63
N LYS A 36 -11.68 -19.06 11.65
CA LYS A 36 -11.21 -18.38 10.44
C LYS A 36 -9.98 -19.04 9.82
N MET A 37 -9.10 -19.60 10.65
CA MET A 37 -7.96 -20.38 10.19
C MET A 37 -8.37 -21.69 9.50
N VAL A 38 -9.44 -22.34 9.97
CA VAL A 38 -10.04 -23.51 9.29
C VAL A 38 -10.61 -23.10 7.94
N ASP A 39 -11.36 -22.00 7.86
CA ASP A 39 -11.92 -21.48 6.59
C ASP A 39 -10.80 -21.21 5.56
N TYR A 40 -9.71 -20.57 5.98
CA TYR A 40 -8.54 -20.35 5.13
C TYR A 40 -7.86 -21.66 4.70
N PHE A 41 -7.75 -22.67 5.58
CA PHE A 41 -7.20 -23.97 5.21
C PHE A 41 -8.07 -24.69 4.16
N GLU A 42 -9.39 -24.66 4.32
CA GLU A 42 -10.31 -25.23 3.33
C GLU A 42 -10.20 -24.49 1.99
N HIS A 43 -10.14 -23.16 2.02
CA HIS A 43 -9.94 -22.33 0.82
C HIS A 43 -8.61 -22.62 0.12
N PHE A 44 -7.50 -22.69 0.86
CA PHE A 44 -6.20 -23.03 0.28
C PHE A 44 -6.16 -24.44 -0.30
N ASN A 45 -6.82 -25.41 0.33
CA ASN A 45 -6.94 -26.76 -0.22
C ASN A 45 -7.72 -26.75 -1.54
N PHE A 46 -8.78 -25.94 -1.64
CA PHE A 46 -9.52 -25.76 -2.90
C PHE A 46 -8.64 -25.13 -3.99
N LEU A 47 -7.85 -24.11 -3.64
CA LEU A 47 -6.90 -23.49 -4.57
C LEU A 47 -5.79 -24.45 -5.02
N GLN A 48 -5.32 -25.38 -4.18
CA GLN A 48 -4.35 -26.40 -4.60
C GLN A 48 -4.90 -27.37 -5.63
N ILE A 49 -6.22 -27.58 -5.63
CA ILE A 49 -6.92 -28.49 -6.56
C ILE A 49 -7.36 -27.74 -7.82
N SER A 50 -7.39 -26.41 -7.78
CA SER A 50 -7.84 -25.54 -8.88
C SER A 50 -6.64 -24.95 -9.62
N ASP A 51 -6.62 -25.03 -10.95
CA ASP A 51 -5.58 -24.35 -11.73
C ASP A 51 -5.82 -22.83 -11.69
N LEU A 52 -4.88 -22.08 -11.11
CA LEU A 52 -4.88 -20.62 -11.21
C LEU A 52 -4.50 -20.21 -12.63
N ASP A 53 -5.39 -19.45 -13.28
CA ASP A 53 -5.15 -18.95 -14.62
C ASP A 53 -4.57 -17.54 -14.58
N PHE A 54 -3.29 -17.43 -14.94
CA PHE A 54 -2.54 -16.16 -15.04
C PHE A 54 -2.63 -15.53 -16.44
N THR A 55 -3.42 -16.09 -17.35
CA THR A 55 -3.54 -15.62 -18.75
C THR A 55 -4.77 -14.75 -18.97
N TYR A 56 -5.79 -14.88 -18.12
CA TYR A 56 -6.97 -14.02 -18.20
C TYR A 56 -6.70 -12.65 -17.59
N PRO A 57 -7.14 -11.56 -18.25
CA PRO A 57 -7.05 -10.23 -17.66
C PRO A 57 -7.93 -10.15 -16.41
N ILE A 58 -7.39 -9.49 -15.39
CA ILE A 58 -8.12 -9.15 -14.17
C ILE A 58 -9.19 -8.10 -14.53
N THR A 59 -10.42 -8.33 -14.09
CA THR A 59 -11.51 -7.35 -14.19
C THR A 59 -11.99 -6.96 -12.80
N LEU A 60 -12.10 -5.66 -12.55
CA LEU A 60 -12.80 -5.13 -11.39
C LEU A 60 -14.29 -4.94 -11.73
N GLU A 61 -15.17 -5.04 -10.74
CA GLU A 61 -16.62 -4.89 -10.93
C GLU A 61 -17.01 -3.47 -11.35
N LYS A 62 -16.16 -2.49 -11.07
CA LYS A 62 -16.27 -1.07 -11.44
C LYS A 62 -14.89 -0.41 -11.43
N SER A 63 -14.79 0.77 -12.03
CA SER A 63 -13.60 1.61 -11.90
C SER A 63 -13.31 1.96 -10.44
N PHE A 64 -12.02 2.00 -10.10
CA PHE A 64 -11.59 2.29 -8.75
C PHE A 64 -11.71 3.78 -8.43
N GLU A 65 -12.37 4.08 -7.31
CA GLU A 65 -12.50 5.41 -6.75
C GLU A 65 -12.47 5.32 -5.22
N HIS A 66 -11.75 6.23 -4.58
CA HIS A 66 -11.65 6.27 -3.12
C HIS A 66 -11.63 7.72 -2.60
N VAL A 67 -12.22 7.94 -1.42
CA VAL A 67 -12.32 9.30 -0.82
C VAL A 67 -10.97 9.81 -0.31
N ASP A 68 -10.12 8.86 0.11
CA ASP A 68 -8.79 9.13 0.61
C ASP A 68 -7.78 9.37 -0.53
N PRO A 69 -7.07 10.51 -0.57
CA PRO A 69 -6.16 10.84 -1.67
C PRO A 69 -5.03 9.83 -1.89
N PHE A 70 -4.45 9.29 -0.81
CA PHE A 70 -3.40 8.26 -0.92
C PHE A 70 -3.97 7.01 -1.58
N CYS A 71 -5.07 6.48 -1.03
CA CYS A 71 -5.68 5.27 -1.57
C CYS A 71 -6.14 5.45 -3.02
N ASN A 72 -6.72 6.61 -3.35
CA ASN A 72 -7.19 6.90 -4.70
C ASN A 72 -6.03 6.93 -5.70
N THR A 73 -4.93 7.61 -5.36
CA THR A 73 -3.74 7.71 -6.22
C THR A 73 -3.11 6.35 -6.49
N ILE A 74 -2.89 5.55 -5.43
CA ILE A 74 -2.33 4.19 -5.55
C ILE A 74 -3.27 3.28 -6.33
N GLY A 75 -4.56 3.28 -6.00
CA GLY A 75 -5.52 2.39 -6.62
C GLY A 75 -5.76 2.68 -8.09
N GLN A 76 -5.80 3.95 -8.50
CA GLN A 76 -5.88 4.32 -9.92
C GLN A 76 -4.62 3.88 -10.69
N TYR A 77 -3.43 4.05 -10.10
CA TYR A 77 -2.20 3.54 -10.71
C TYR A 77 -2.24 2.02 -10.87
N TRP A 78 -2.53 1.29 -9.79
CA TRP A 78 -2.59 -0.17 -9.83
C TRP A 78 -3.66 -0.69 -10.78
N GLU A 79 -4.86 -0.11 -10.81
CA GLU A 79 -5.88 -0.47 -11.80
C GLU A 79 -5.38 -0.27 -13.24
N SER A 80 -4.60 0.79 -13.49
CA SER A 80 -4.06 1.07 -14.83
C SER A 80 -2.97 0.10 -15.29
N ILE A 81 -2.24 -0.52 -14.36
CA ILE A 81 -1.07 -1.38 -14.66
C ILE A 81 -1.29 -2.87 -14.36
N ILE A 82 -2.36 -3.26 -13.67
CA ILE A 82 -2.67 -4.64 -13.24
C ILE A 82 -2.72 -5.68 -14.36
N ASN A 83 -2.99 -5.26 -15.60
CA ASN A 83 -3.02 -6.12 -16.78
C ASN A 83 -1.92 -5.77 -17.80
N ILE A 84 -1.01 -4.86 -17.45
CA ILE A 84 0.09 -4.40 -18.31
C ILE A 84 1.42 -4.92 -17.80
N ASP A 85 1.66 -4.79 -16.50
CA ASP A 85 2.87 -5.27 -15.86
C ASP A 85 2.67 -6.70 -15.33
N PHE A 86 3.59 -7.61 -15.70
CA PHE A 86 3.46 -9.02 -15.38
C PHE A 86 3.60 -9.31 -13.88
N GLU A 87 4.49 -8.61 -13.17
CA GLU A 87 4.70 -8.84 -11.74
C GLU A 87 3.49 -8.39 -10.94
N TRP A 88 2.94 -7.22 -11.28
CA TRP A 88 1.69 -6.74 -10.70
C TRP A 88 0.51 -7.64 -11.03
N HIS A 89 0.40 -8.12 -12.28
CA HIS A 89 -0.65 -9.05 -12.67
C HIS A 89 -0.62 -10.32 -11.83
N VAL A 90 0.54 -10.96 -11.71
CA VAL A 90 0.71 -12.17 -10.89
C VAL A 90 0.38 -11.90 -9.43
N PHE A 91 0.85 -10.76 -8.88
CA PHE A 91 0.55 -10.36 -7.51
C PHE A 91 -0.96 -10.27 -7.25
N PHE A 92 -1.71 -9.58 -8.12
CA PHE A 92 -3.14 -9.40 -7.92
C PHE A 92 -3.96 -10.66 -8.22
N VAL A 93 -3.55 -11.51 -9.18
CA VAL A 93 -4.17 -12.84 -9.35
C VAL A 93 -4.08 -13.64 -8.04
N MET A 94 -2.91 -13.62 -7.39
CA MET A 94 -2.74 -14.28 -6.10
C MET A 94 -3.59 -13.64 -4.99
N LEU A 95 -3.64 -12.30 -4.91
CA LEU A 95 -4.48 -11.59 -3.94
C LEU A 95 -5.94 -12.03 -4.06
N PHE A 96 -6.51 -11.98 -5.27
CA PHE A 96 -7.92 -12.30 -5.50
C PHE A 96 -8.22 -13.79 -5.37
N ALA A 97 -7.27 -14.66 -5.70
CA ALA A 97 -7.42 -16.09 -5.47
C ALA A 97 -7.54 -16.40 -3.97
N VAL A 98 -6.74 -15.75 -3.12
CA VAL A 98 -6.69 -16.04 -1.69
C VAL A 98 -7.83 -15.39 -0.91
N GLN A 99 -8.40 -14.31 -1.42
CA GLN A 99 -9.49 -13.61 -0.75
C GLN A 99 -10.87 -14.13 -1.16
N PRO A 100 -11.83 -14.22 -0.22
CA PRO A 100 -13.18 -14.67 -0.50
C PRO A 100 -14.12 -13.56 -1.02
N GLY A 101 -13.60 -12.32 -1.17
CA GLY A 101 -14.37 -11.17 -1.60
C GLY A 101 -14.55 -11.12 -3.11
N ASN A 102 -15.06 -9.98 -3.59
CA ASN A 102 -14.99 -9.65 -5.00
C ASN A 102 -13.77 -8.76 -5.27
N ASN A 103 -13.33 -8.66 -6.52
CA ASN A 103 -12.03 -8.10 -6.83
C ASN A 103 -11.93 -6.63 -6.38
N ILE A 104 -12.97 -5.81 -6.57
CA ILE A 104 -12.97 -4.41 -6.14
C ILE A 104 -12.89 -4.24 -4.62
N GLN A 105 -13.56 -5.10 -3.85
CA GLN A 105 -13.52 -5.05 -2.38
C GLN A 105 -12.15 -5.44 -1.86
N ASP A 106 -11.59 -6.54 -2.37
CA ASP A 106 -10.28 -7.02 -1.96
C ASP A 106 -9.16 -6.06 -2.37
N PHE A 107 -9.27 -5.46 -3.55
CA PHE A 107 -8.37 -4.42 -4.02
C PHE A 107 -8.42 -3.19 -3.11
N THR A 108 -9.62 -2.71 -2.75
CA THR A 108 -9.80 -1.57 -1.84
C THR A 108 -9.17 -1.83 -0.48
N GLN A 109 -9.50 -2.97 0.14
CA GLN A 109 -9.01 -3.32 1.48
C GLN A 109 -7.50 -3.51 1.51
N PHE A 110 -6.92 -4.07 0.44
CA PHE A 110 -5.48 -4.21 0.32
C PHE A 110 -4.79 -2.83 0.33
N ILE A 111 -5.29 -1.87 -0.47
CA ILE A 111 -4.75 -0.50 -0.51
C ILE A 111 -4.85 0.18 0.87
N GLU A 112 -5.99 0.05 1.54
CA GLU A 112 -6.20 0.63 2.87
C GLU A 112 -5.23 0.04 3.91
N ILE A 113 -4.97 -1.26 3.85
CA ILE A 113 -4.00 -1.92 4.74
C ILE A 113 -2.57 -1.44 4.43
N ILE A 114 -2.17 -1.37 3.16
CA ILE A 114 -0.86 -0.82 2.76
C ILE A 114 -0.69 0.60 3.31
N LYS A 115 -1.70 1.46 3.17
CA LYS A 115 -1.68 2.79 3.77
C LYS A 115 -1.50 2.72 5.29
N SER A 116 -2.24 1.86 5.98
CA SER A 116 -2.19 1.77 7.44
C SER A 116 -0.84 1.28 7.98
N LEU A 117 -0.12 0.47 7.19
CA LEU A 117 1.23 0.00 7.49
C LEU A 117 2.26 1.13 7.39
N ILE A 118 2.12 2.01 6.40
CA ILE A 118 3.05 3.12 6.14
C ILE A 118 2.70 4.36 6.96
N ILE A 119 1.41 4.60 7.21
CA ILE A 119 0.89 5.80 7.88
C ILE A 119 0.01 5.35 9.05
N PRO A 120 0.61 5.05 10.21
CA PRO A 120 -0.15 4.68 11.40
C PRO A 120 -1.15 5.78 11.78
N PRO A 121 -2.48 5.51 11.78
CA PRO A 121 -3.48 6.56 11.91
C PRO A 121 -3.41 7.34 13.23
N THR A 122 -3.02 6.67 14.32
CA THR A 122 -2.91 7.28 15.65
C THR A 122 -1.79 8.32 15.69
N TRP A 123 -0.58 7.94 15.25
CA TRP A 123 0.57 8.82 15.19
C TRP A 123 0.35 9.99 14.21
N TYR A 124 -0.21 9.73 13.03
CA TYR A 124 -0.35 10.76 12.00
C TYR A 124 -1.42 11.82 12.34
N ARG A 125 -2.44 11.44 13.12
CA ARG A 125 -3.46 12.37 13.61
C ARG A 125 -2.90 13.47 14.51
N GLU A 126 -1.79 13.21 15.20
CA GLU A 126 -1.16 14.13 16.15
C GLU A 126 -0.14 15.09 15.49
N GLN A 127 0.20 14.86 14.21
CA GLN A 127 1.18 15.68 13.49
C GLN A 127 0.61 17.05 13.11
N PHE A 128 1.48 18.06 13.07
CA PHE A 128 1.15 19.45 12.75
C PHE A 128 0.10 20.05 13.71
N ALA A 129 0.16 19.65 14.98
CA ALA A 129 -0.72 20.17 16.05
C ALA A 129 -0.65 21.70 16.22
N LYS A 130 0.48 22.30 15.84
CA LYS A 130 0.71 23.76 15.87
C LYS A 130 -0.12 24.50 14.81
N PHE A 131 -0.47 23.82 13.72
CA PHE A 131 -1.34 24.39 12.69
C PHE A 131 -2.80 24.37 13.16
N GLY A 132 -3.60 25.30 12.65
CA GLY A 132 -5.06 25.26 12.82
C GLY A 132 -5.66 24.00 12.21
N ASP A 133 -6.84 23.55 12.66
CA ASP A 133 -7.37 22.23 12.28
C ASP A 133 -7.56 22.05 10.76
N ILE A 134 -7.94 23.12 10.04
CA ILE A 134 -8.08 23.12 8.58
C ILE A 134 -6.71 22.97 7.92
N ASP A 135 -5.76 23.84 8.27
CA ASP A 135 -4.41 23.85 7.72
C ASP A 135 -3.64 22.55 8.02
N ARG A 136 -3.85 22.00 9.22
CA ARG A 136 -3.33 20.69 9.62
C ARG A 136 -3.84 19.59 8.69
N GLN A 137 -5.13 19.59 8.38
CA GLN A 137 -5.70 18.61 7.46
C GLN A 137 -5.12 18.78 6.06
N ILE A 138 -5.02 20.01 5.56
CA ILE A 138 -4.45 20.30 4.23
C ILE A 138 -2.98 19.83 4.15
N ALA A 139 -2.16 20.14 5.15
CA ALA A 139 -0.76 19.71 5.19
C ALA A 139 -0.61 18.18 5.19
N ARG A 140 -1.47 17.48 5.94
CA ARG A 140 -1.49 16.01 5.98
C ARG A 140 -1.95 15.40 4.66
N ASP A 141 -3.03 15.91 4.07
CA ASP A 141 -3.53 15.40 2.78
C ASP A 141 -2.51 15.63 1.67
N PHE A 142 -1.83 16.78 1.69
CA PHE A 142 -0.71 17.07 0.79
C PHE A 142 0.42 16.04 0.92
N LEU A 143 0.88 15.75 2.15
CA LEU A 143 2.00 14.83 2.38
C LEU A 143 1.63 13.38 2.05
N THR A 144 0.41 12.94 2.37
CA THR A 144 -0.04 11.60 1.98
C THR A 144 -0.19 11.46 0.46
N THR A 145 -0.66 12.50 -0.22
CA THR A 145 -0.70 12.53 -1.69
C THR A 145 0.70 12.48 -2.29
N ALA A 146 1.62 13.30 -1.79
CA ALA A 146 3.01 13.33 -2.25
C ALA A 146 3.72 11.98 -2.06
N LEU A 147 3.43 11.28 -0.94
CA LEU A 147 3.93 9.93 -0.70
C LEU A 147 3.39 8.93 -1.72
N ALA A 148 2.07 8.97 -1.98
CA ALA A 148 1.45 8.08 -2.96
C ALA A 148 2.03 8.30 -4.36
N GLU A 149 2.19 9.55 -4.78
CA GLU A 149 2.79 9.90 -6.08
C GLU A 149 4.25 9.41 -6.18
N ALA A 150 5.03 9.53 -5.09
CA ALA A 150 6.39 9.01 -5.05
C ALA A 150 6.45 7.48 -5.13
N MET A 151 5.50 6.77 -4.51
CA MET A 151 5.38 5.31 -4.65
C MET A 151 4.99 4.92 -6.09
N VAL A 152 4.07 5.66 -6.71
CA VAL A 152 3.68 5.48 -8.11
C VAL A 152 4.86 5.70 -9.05
N SER A 153 5.74 6.68 -8.79
CA SER A 153 6.89 6.95 -9.65
C SER A 153 7.97 5.87 -9.60
N VAL A 154 8.05 5.08 -8.52
CA VAL A 154 8.89 3.86 -8.45
C VAL A 154 8.35 2.78 -9.38
N GLY A 155 7.03 2.57 -9.38
CA GLY A 155 6.28 1.74 -10.33
C GLY A 155 6.46 0.21 -10.24
N LYS A 156 7.44 -0.28 -9.50
CA LYS A 156 7.75 -1.72 -9.34
C LYS A 156 6.85 -2.40 -8.31
N VAL A 157 6.59 -3.71 -8.48
CA VAL A 157 5.81 -4.50 -7.50
C VAL A 157 6.46 -4.54 -6.11
N ASP A 158 7.78 -4.39 -6.05
CA ASP A 158 8.51 -4.46 -4.79
C ASP A 158 8.17 -3.34 -3.81
N ILE A 159 7.44 -2.29 -4.23
CA ILE A 159 6.93 -1.25 -3.34
C ILE A 159 6.00 -1.80 -2.24
N VAL A 160 5.35 -2.95 -2.47
CA VAL A 160 4.52 -3.63 -1.45
C VAL A 160 5.28 -4.71 -0.67
N HIS A 161 6.56 -4.94 -0.95
CA HIS A 161 7.35 -5.89 -0.17
C HIS A 161 7.61 -5.35 1.23
N GLU A 162 7.59 -6.26 2.22
CA GLU A 162 7.71 -5.92 3.65
C GLU A 162 8.94 -5.04 3.95
N ASP A 163 10.12 -5.39 3.41
CA ASP A 163 11.35 -4.61 3.61
C ASP A 163 11.25 -3.19 3.04
N LYS A 164 10.54 -3.02 1.92
CA LYS A 164 10.34 -1.72 1.28
C LYS A 164 9.28 -0.90 2.00
N LEU A 165 8.17 -1.50 2.42
CA LEU A 165 7.14 -0.83 3.22
C LEU A 165 7.70 -0.30 4.54
N ILE A 166 8.56 -1.07 5.21
CA ILE A 166 9.27 -0.61 6.43
C ILE A 166 10.16 0.59 6.10
N GLY A 167 10.95 0.51 5.03
CA GLY A 167 11.80 1.64 4.62
C GLY A 167 10.99 2.90 4.28
N ILE A 168 9.86 2.75 3.59
CA ILE A 168 8.95 3.86 3.27
C ILE A 168 8.36 4.46 4.55
N LEU A 169 7.88 3.63 5.48
CA LEU A 169 7.38 4.04 6.79
C LEU A 169 8.43 4.88 7.54
N GLU A 170 9.65 4.38 7.66
CA GLU A 170 10.74 5.04 8.37
C GLU A 170 11.08 6.39 7.74
N VAL A 171 11.29 6.42 6.43
CA VAL A 171 11.59 7.66 5.69
C VAL A 171 10.45 8.68 5.82
N PHE A 172 9.20 8.25 5.62
CA PHE A 172 8.05 9.14 5.70
C PHE A 172 7.87 9.69 7.12
N ARG A 173 8.03 8.84 8.13
CA ARG A 173 7.94 9.24 9.53
C ARG A 173 8.99 10.28 9.91
N GLU A 174 10.26 9.99 9.63
CA GLU A 174 11.36 10.94 9.91
C GLU A 174 11.14 12.27 9.18
N TYR A 175 10.67 12.20 7.93
CA TYR A 175 10.42 13.39 7.14
C TYR A 175 9.28 14.24 7.71
N VAL A 176 8.16 13.62 8.08
CA VAL A 176 7.03 14.32 8.72
C VAL A 176 7.44 14.92 10.06
N GLU A 177 8.16 14.18 10.90
CA GLU A 177 8.64 14.68 12.21
C GLU A 177 9.60 15.87 12.06
N HIS A 178 10.48 15.82 11.05
CA HIS A 178 11.34 16.95 10.69
C HIS A 178 10.51 18.17 10.28
N LEU A 179 9.54 18.02 9.36
CA LEU A 179 8.69 19.12 8.91
C LEU A 179 7.86 19.72 10.06
N ASN A 180 7.29 18.88 10.92
CA ASN A 180 6.49 19.28 12.08
C ASN A 180 7.33 20.07 13.11
N THR A 181 8.63 19.77 13.19
CA THR A 181 9.58 20.53 14.03
C THR A 181 10.00 21.83 13.38
N TRP A 182 10.27 21.81 12.07
CA TRP A 182 10.82 22.93 11.30
C TRP A 182 9.80 24.05 11.05
N TYR A 183 8.56 23.70 10.72
CA TYR A 183 7.50 24.66 10.40
C TYR A 183 6.62 24.94 11.61
N GLU A 184 6.72 26.17 12.15
CA GLU A 184 5.84 26.64 13.22
C GLU A 184 4.48 27.10 12.69
N TYR A 185 4.47 27.69 11.48
CA TYR A 185 3.28 28.25 10.83
C TYR A 185 3.01 27.60 9.48
N TYR A 186 1.72 27.45 9.14
CA TYR A 186 1.31 26.85 7.88
C TYR A 186 1.72 27.70 6.66
N ASP A 187 1.72 29.03 6.76
CA ASP A 187 2.08 29.90 5.62
C ASP A 187 3.50 29.62 5.11
N ASP A 188 4.45 29.36 6.02
CA ASP A 188 5.82 28.99 5.67
C ASP A 188 5.86 27.59 5.03
N PHE A 189 5.09 26.63 5.56
CA PHE A 189 4.95 25.30 4.96
C PHE A 189 4.38 25.37 3.54
N ASN A 190 3.34 26.17 3.35
CA ASN A 190 2.62 26.34 2.08
C ASN A 190 3.48 27.01 1.00
N GLN A 191 4.42 27.88 1.36
CA GLN A 191 5.37 28.48 0.42
C GLN A 191 6.41 27.46 -0.11
N ASN A 192 6.61 26.35 0.61
CA ASN A 192 7.67 25.38 0.32
C ASN A 192 7.13 24.02 -0.20
N LEU A 193 5.84 23.90 -0.53
CA LEU A 193 5.22 22.63 -0.95
C LEU A 193 5.98 21.93 -2.09
N ALA A 194 6.42 22.66 -3.11
CA ALA A 194 7.14 22.08 -4.24
C ALA A 194 8.45 21.41 -3.81
N GLU A 195 9.23 22.08 -2.95
CA GLU A 195 10.47 21.54 -2.40
C GLU A 195 10.20 20.36 -1.46
N ILE A 196 9.15 20.47 -0.63
CA ILE A 196 8.75 19.39 0.28
C ILE A 196 8.40 18.11 -0.51
N LYS A 197 7.58 18.24 -1.55
CA LYS A 197 7.21 17.12 -2.43
C LYS A 197 8.46 16.52 -3.09
N HIS A 198 9.30 17.36 -3.69
CA HIS A 198 10.50 16.89 -4.39
C HIS A 198 11.46 16.15 -3.47
N ASN A 199 11.69 16.66 -2.26
CA ASN A 199 12.58 16.03 -1.28
C ASN A 199 12.02 14.70 -0.77
N LEU A 200 10.71 14.61 -0.54
CA LEU A 200 10.06 13.35 -0.18
C LEU A 200 10.19 12.33 -1.30
N GLU A 201 9.86 12.71 -2.53
CA GLU A 201 9.97 11.85 -3.70
C GLU A 201 11.38 11.30 -3.87
N HIS A 202 12.39 12.16 -3.81
CA HIS A 202 13.79 11.76 -3.91
C HIS A 202 14.18 10.77 -2.80
N LYS A 203 13.72 10.97 -1.55
CA LYS A 203 13.99 10.04 -0.45
C LYS A 203 13.34 8.66 -0.66
N ILE A 204 12.10 8.63 -1.14
CA ILE A 204 11.36 7.39 -1.39
C ILE A 204 11.95 6.62 -2.56
N VAL A 205 12.24 7.28 -3.69
CA VAL A 205 12.81 6.64 -4.87
C VAL A 205 14.17 6.00 -4.56
N ASN A 206 15.00 6.63 -3.71
CA ASN A 206 16.30 6.09 -3.31
C ASN A 206 16.24 4.82 -2.45
N LEU A 207 15.05 4.37 -2.04
CA LEU A 207 14.88 3.06 -1.39
C LEU A 207 14.96 1.91 -2.40
N PHE A 208 14.90 2.16 -3.72
CA PHE A 208 14.74 1.15 -4.79
C PHE A 208 15.86 1.18 -5.83
#